data_AF-A0A5D2XJJ7-F1
#
_entry.id   AF-A0A5D2XJJ7-F1
#
_cell.length_a   1.000
_cell.length_b   1.000
_cell.length_c   1.000
_cell.angle_alpha   90.00
_cell.angle_beta   90.00
_cell.angle_gamma   90.00
#
_symmetry.space_group_name_H-M   'P 1'
#
loop_
_entity.id
_entity.type
_entity.pdbx_description
1 polymer ?
#
loop_
_entity_poly.entity_id
_entity_poly.type
_entity_poly.pdbx_seq_one_letter_code
_entity_poly.pdbx_strand_id
1 'polypeptide(L)'
;MDSIEFPLLDRTTQNSVISTTLNDLSNWSRLSSLWPLLYGTSCCFIEFASLIGSRFDFDRYGLVPRSSPRQANLILTAEIVTMKMAPSLVRLYELMPKPKYVIAMGVCTITGGMFSSDSYSTVQGVDKLIPVDVYLPGCPLNPRQL
;
A
#
# COMPACT_ATOMS: atom_id res chain seq x y z
N MET A 1 -16.75 17.62 7.83
CA MET A 1 -15.88 18.72 8.33
C MET A 1 -15.27 18.18 9.61
N ASP A 2 -14.28 17.30 9.45
CA ASP A 2 -13.58 16.74 10.60
C ASP A 2 -12.64 17.84 11.10
N SER A 3 -12.86 18.27 12.34
CA SER A 3 -12.00 19.22 13.03
C SER A 3 -10.58 18.69 13.03
N ILE A 4 -9.66 19.40 12.38
CA ILE A 4 -8.22 19.16 12.50
C ILE A 4 -7.85 19.49 13.93
N GLU A 5 -7.85 18.47 14.78
CA GLU A 5 -7.35 18.54 16.14
C GLU A 5 -5.83 18.64 16.03
N PHE A 6 -5.27 19.84 16.21
CA PHE A 6 -3.82 20.03 16.23
C PHE A 6 -3.28 19.33 17.49
N PRO A 7 -2.52 18.22 17.36
CA PRO A 7 -1.98 17.59 18.53
C PRO A 7 -0.89 18.50 19.10
N LEU A 8 -1.15 19.09 20.27
CA LEU A 8 -0.13 19.73 21.12
C LEU A 8 0.77 18.66 21.75
N LEU A 9 1.35 17.79 20.92
CA LEU A 9 2.37 16.86 21.35
C LEU A 9 3.68 17.64 21.42
N ASP A 10 4.01 18.11 22.62
CA ASP A 10 5.32 18.66 22.95
C ASP A 10 6.38 17.55 22.84
N ARG A 11 6.76 17.24 21.59
CA ARG A 11 7.68 16.16 21.26
C ARG A 11 9.09 16.67 21.53
N THR A 12 9.45 16.73 22.81
CA THR A 12 10.82 16.89 23.29
C THR A 12 11.62 15.61 23.00
N THR A 13 11.80 15.30 21.72
CA THR A 13 12.72 14.25 21.27
C THR A 13 14.13 14.71 21.61
N GLN A 14 14.70 14.18 22.70
CA GLN A 14 16.10 14.39 23.04
C GLN A 14 16.97 13.67 22.00
N ASN A 15 17.27 14.36 20.91
CA ASN A 15 18.06 13.85 19.80
C ASN A 15 19.54 13.87 20.18
N SER A 16 20.02 12.80 20.82
CA SER A 16 21.45 12.51 20.79
C SER A 16 21.80 12.04 19.36
N VAL A 17 22.93 12.51 18.82
CA VAL A 17 23.40 12.16 17.46
C VAL A 17 23.42 10.63 17.26
N ILE A 18 23.75 9.90 18.32
CA ILE A 18 23.77 8.43 18.35
C ILE A 18 22.36 7.83 18.15
N SER A 19 21.33 8.38 18.80
CA SER A 19 19.94 7.92 18.64
C SER A 19 19.43 8.14 17.21
N THR A 20 19.79 9.27 16.60
CA THR A 20 19.43 9.56 15.19
C THR A 20 20.07 8.55 14.24
N THR A 21 21.37 8.25 14.39
CA THR A 21 22.04 7.27 13.53
C THR A 21 21.44 5.86 13.61
N LEU A 22 20.97 5.43 14.79
CA LEU A 22 20.30 4.15 14.95
C LEU A 22 18.90 4.13 14.30
N ASN A 23 18.16 5.23 14.41
CA ASN A 23 16.86 5.38 13.75
C ASN A 23 17.01 5.37 12.23
N ASP A 24 18.02 6.05 11.70
CA ASP A 24 18.31 6.10 10.26
C ASP A 24 18.65 4.71 9.73
N LEU A 25 19.47 3.95 10.45
CA LEU A 25 19.79 2.56 10.09
C LEU A 25 18.55 1.66 10.09
N SER A 26 17.70 1.77 11.12
CA SER A 26 16.44 1.01 11.19
C SER A 26 15.51 1.37 10.05
N ASN A 27 15.36 2.66 9.74
CA ASN A 27 14.49 3.12 8.65
C ASN A 27 15.03 2.68 7.29
N TRP A 28 16.34 2.80 7.07
CA TRP A 28 16.98 2.30 5.85
C TRP A 28 16.77 0.80 5.68
N SER A 29 16.95 0.00 6.75
CA SER A 29 16.72 -1.45 6.68
C SER A 29 15.31 -1.80 6.22
N ARG A 30 14.28 -1.13 6.78
CA ARG A 30 12.87 -1.36 6.44
C ARG A 30 12.54 -0.94 5.01
N LEU A 31 13.09 0.19 4.56
CA LEU A 31 12.89 0.71 3.21
C LEU A 31 13.58 -0.16 2.16
N SER A 32 14.77 -0.70 2.48
CA SER A 32 15.55 -1.54 1.57
C SER A 32 15.02 -2.96 1.38
N SER A 33 14.09 -3.42 2.24
CA SER A 33 13.57 -4.80 2.22
C SER A 33 12.06 -4.83 2.44
N LEU A 34 11.32 -4.17 1.55
CA LEU A 34 9.86 -4.23 1.54
C LEU A 34 9.42 -5.52 0.84
N TRP A 35 8.55 -6.31 1.45
CA TRP A 35 7.99 -7.53 0.90
C TRP A 35 6.51 -7.32 0.62
N PRO A 36 6.16 -7.01 -0.64
CA PRO A 36 4.78 -6.82 -1.04
C PRO A 36 4.00 -8.12 -1.03
N LEU A 37 2.77 -8.04 -0.57
CA LEU A 37 1.81 -9.12 -0.65
C LEU A 37 1.38 -9.27 -2.11
N LEU A 38 1.51 -10.49 -2.64
CA LEU A 38 1.06 -10.81 -3.99
C LEU A 38 -0.48 -10.86 -4.01
N TYR A 39 -1.08 -9.69 -4.09
CA TYR A 39 -2.51 -9.47 -4.04
C TYR A 39 -3.01 -8.98 -5.40
N GLY A 40 -3.95 -9.71 -6.00
CA GLY A 40 -4.59 -9.28 -7.23
C GLY A 40 -5.96 -9.92 -7.55
N THR A 41 -6.82 -9.19 -8.25
CA THR A 41 -8.26 -9.34 -8.55
C THR A 41 -8.68 -8.56 -9.81
N SER A 42 -7.91 -7.58 -10.34
CA SER A 42 -8.31 -6.79 -11.54
C SER A 42 -7.15 -6.32 -12.42
N CYS A 43 -7.39 -5.36 -13.32
CA CYS A 43 -6.48 -5.00 -14.41
C CYS A 43 -5.13 -4.41 -13.98
N CYS A 44 -5.07 -3.65 -12.87
CA CYS A 44 -3.80 -3.08 -12.40
C CYS A 44 -2.85 -4.16 -11.84
N PHE A 45 -3.33 -5.36 -11.53
CA PHE A 45 -2.47 -6.49 -11.18
C PHE A 45 -1.59 -6.97 -12.33
N ILE A 46 -2.03 -6.83 -13.58
CA ILE A 46 -1.23 -7.25 -14.73
C ILE A 46 -0.01 -6.32 -14.87
N GLU A 47 -0.20 -5.03 -14.63
CA GLU A 47 0.92 -4.08 -14.60
C GLU A 47 1.85 -4.34 -13.43
N PHE A 48 1.31 -4.68 -12.26
CA PHE A 48 2.13 -5.14 -11.12
C PHE A 48 2.90 -6.42 -11.43
N ALA A 49 2.27 -7.42 -12.07
CA ALA A 49 2.92 -8.66 -12.47
C ALA A 49 4.01 -8.42 -13.53
N SER A 50 3.85 -7.41 -14.38
CA SER A 50 4.89 -7.01 -15.35
C SER A 50 6.17 -6.51 -14.68
N LEU A 51 6.07 -5.97 -13.45
CA LEU A 51 7.23 -5.55 -12.66
C LEU A 51 8.04 -6.72 -12.14
N ILE A 52 7.37 -7.82 -11.80
CA ILE A 52 8.02 -9.08 -11.40
C ILE A 52 8.80 -9.67 -12.59
N GLY A 53 8.45 -9.30 -13.83
CA GLY A 53 9.15 -9.71 -15.03
C GLY A 53 10.53 -9.08 -15.22
N SER A 54 11.29 -9.62 -16.17
CA SER A 54 12.68 -9.22 -16.44
C SER A 54 12.87 -7.78 -16.93
N ARG A 55 11.81 -7.15 -17.44
CA ARG A 55 11.92 -5.81 -18.04
C ARG A 55 12.10 -4.70 -17.01
N PHE A 56 11.43 -4.81 -15.86
CA PHE A 56 11.44 -3.78 -14.83
C PHE A 56 12.08 -4.25 -13.52
N ASP A 57 12.21 -5.57 -13.32
CA ASP A 57 12.93 -6.21 -12.22
C ASP A 57 12.63 -5.60 -10.83
N PHE A 58 11.52 -6.06 -10.26
CA PHE A 58 11.03 -5.61 -8.97
C PHE A 58 12.01 -5.88 -7.81
N ASP A 59 12.78 -6.97 -7.87
CA ASP A 59 13.72 -7.35 -6.81
C ASP A 59 14.93 -6.40 -6.72
N ARG A 60 15.17 -5.60 -7.76
CA ARG A 60 16.21 -4.56 -7.77
C ARG A 60 16.09 -3.57 -6.61
N TYR A 61 14.86 -3.30 -6.16
CA TYR A 61 14.58 -2.39 -5.04
C TYR A 61 14.43 -3.13 -3.70
N GLY A 62 14.76 -4.43 -3.65
CA GLY A 62 14.55 -5.29 -2.50
C GLY A 62 13.09 -5.72 -2.30
N LEU A 63 12.27 -5.60 -3.36
CA LEU A 63 10.86 -5.96 -3.36
C LEU A 63 10.65 -7.42 -3.76
N VAL A 64 10.57 -8.30 -2.77
CA VAL A 64 10.31 -9.72 -2.98
C VAL A 64 8.82 -10.02 -2.73
N PRO A 65 8.04 -10.40 -3.75
CA PRO A 65 6.62 -10.67 -3.57
C PRO A 65 6.41 -11.94 -2.71
N ARG A 66 5.55 -11.84 -1.70
CA ARG A 66 5.17 -12.96 -0.82
C ARG A 66 3.68 -13.25 -0.94
N SER A 67 3.34 -14.52 -1.06
CA SER A 67 1.94 -14.97 -1.14
C SER A 67 1.25 -15.07 0.22
N SER A 68 2.01 -15.00 1.32
CA SER A 68 1.45 -15.08 2.67
C SER A 68 1.43 -13.71 3.37
N PRO A 69 0.31 -13.31 3.99
CA PRO A 69 0.21 -12.03 4.69
C PRO A 69 1.12 -11.95 5.91
N ARG A 70 1.46 -13.09 6.53
CA ARG A 70 2.32 -13.10 7.72
C ARG A 70 3.79 -12.78 7.39
N GLN A 71 4.19 -12.97 6.13
CA GLN A 71 5.54 -12.67 5.66
C GLN A 71 5.61 -11.30 4.99
N ALA A 72 4.52 -10.81 4.39
CA ALA A 72 4.49 -9.51 3.73
C ALA A 72 4.40 -8.34 4.75
N ASN A 73 5.02 -7.22 4.42
CA ASN A 73 4.94 -5.96 5.18
C ASN A 73 4.41 -4.80 4.32
N LEU A 74 4.20 -5.00 3.03
CA LEU A 74 3.65 -4.02 2.11
C LEU A 74 2.44 -4.64 1.43
N ILE A 75 1.33 -3.91 1.32
CA ILE A 75 0.18 -4.32 0.52
C ILE A 75 -0.07 -3.29 -0.58
N LEU A 76 0.00 -3.74 -1.82
CA LEU A 76 -0.46 -2.96 -2.96
C LEU A 76 -1.91 -3.33 -3.22
N THR A 77 -2.80 -2.36 -3.04
CA THR A 77 -4.19 -2.48 -3.46
C THR A 77 -4.24 -2.03 -4.91
N ALA A 78 -3.90 -2.93 -5.83
CA ALA A 78 -3.78 -2.64 -7.26
C ALA A 78 -5.08 -2.95 -8.01
N GLU A 79 -6.23 -2.43 -7.55
CA GLU A 79 -7.51 -3.05 -7.92
C GLU A 79 -8.84 -2.37 -7.65
N ILE A 80 -9.89 -2.90 -8.28
CA ILE A 80 -11.26 -2.65 -7.81
C ILE A 80 -11.59 -3.54 -6.60
N VAL A 81 -11.98 -2.91 -5.49
CA VAL A 81 -12.46 -3.63 -4.30
C VAL A 81 -13.97 -3.74 -4.38
N THR A 82 -14.48 -4.95 -4.59
CA THR A 82 -15.93 -5.21 -4.53
C THR A 82 -16.39 -5.32 -3.07
N MET A 83 -17.68 -5.09 -2.81
CA MET A 83 -18.29 -5.26 -1.49
C MET A 83 -18.05 -6.66 -0.91
N LYS A 84 -17.98 -7.68 -1.78
CA LYS A 84 -17.67 -9.06 -1.39
C LYS A 84 -16.21 -9.22 -0.94
N MET A 85 -15.28 -8.53 -1.60
CA MET A 85 -13.84 -8.64 -1.32
C MET A 85 -13.40 -7.75 -0.15
N ALA A 86 -14.15 -6.68 0.13
CA ALA A 86 -13.87 -5.73 1.22
C ALA A 86 -13.53 -6.40 2.58
N PRO A 87 -14.33 -7.32 3.14
CA PRO A 87 -13.99 -7.96 4.42
C PRO A 87 -12.74 -8.84 4.34
N SER A 88 -12.51 -9.51 3.21
CA SER A 88 -11.32 -10.32 2.99
C SER A 88 -10.05 -9.47 2.94
N LEU A 89 -10.13 -8.29 2.33
CA LEU A 89 -9.01 -7.35 2.28
C LEU A 89 -8.65 -6.81 3.66
N VAL A 90 -9.65 -6.39 4.45
CA VAL A 90 -9.44 -5.99 5.85
C VAL A 90 -8.80 -7.12 6.65
N ARG A 91 -9.26 -8.36 6.45
CA ARG A 91 -8.69 -9.52 7.13
C ARG A 91 -7.22 -9.77 6.75
N LEU A 92 -6.86 -9.64 5.47
CA LEU A 92 -5.48 -9.74 5.03
C LEU A 92 -4.63 -8.67 5.71
N TYR A 93 -5.13 -7.44 5.77
CA TYR A 93 -4.44 -6.34 6.43
C TYR A 93 -4.22 -6.60 7.92
N GLU A 94 -5.23 -7.10 8.65
CA GLU A 94 -5.10 -7.46 10.06
C GLU A 94 -4.06 -8.53 10.34
N LEU A 95 -3.91 -9.51 9.43
CA LEU A 95 -2.98 -10.63 9.58
C LEU A 95 -1.51 -10.25 9.33
N MET A 96 -1.24 -9.08 8.75
CA MET A 96 0.12 -8.61 8.50
C MET A 96 0.80 -8.09 9.77
N PRO A 97 2.10 -8.38 9.97
CA PRO A 97 2.90 -7.85 11.08
C PRO A 97 3.03 -6.33 11.02
N LYS A 98 3.27 -5.70 12.17
CA LYS A 98 3.68 -4.28 12.25
C LYS A 98 5.22 -4.23 12.16
N PRO A 99 5.84 -3.30 11.43
CA PRO A 99 5.28 -2.21 10.62
C PRO A 99 4.75 -2.68 9.26
N LYS A 100 3.64 -2.11 8.81
CA LYS A 100 3.04 -2.40 7.49
C LYS A 100 2.64 -1.14 6.76
N TYR A 101 2.71 -1.20 5.44
CA TYR A 101 2.43 -0.07 4.55
C TYR A 101 1.40 -0.45 3.49
N VAL A 102 0.58 0.52 3.09
CA VAL A 102 -0.53 0.33 2.15
C VAL A 102 -0.41 1.35 1.04
N ILE A 103 -0.33 0.87 -0.20
CA ILE A 103 -0.28 1.71 -1.39
C ILE A 103 -1.55 1.46 -2.21
N ALA A 104 -2.32 2.51 -2.46
CA ALA A 104 -3.48 2.48 -3.35
C ALA A 104 -3.01 2.71 -4.79
N MET A 105 -3.07 1.66 -5.60
CA MET A 105 -2.63 1.68 -6.99
C MET A 105 -3.83 1.66 -7.94
N GLY A 106 -3.96 2.73 -8.70
CA GLY A 106 -4.96 2.90 -9.73
C GLY A 106 -6.20 3.67 -9.26
N VAL A 107 -6.91 4.28 -10.21
CA VAL A 107 -8.07 5.15 -9.91
C VAL A 107 -9.21 4.42 -9.19
N CYS A 108 -9.33 3.11 -9.39
CA CYS A 108 -10.36 2.30 -8.76
C CYS A 108 -10.20 2.19 -7.24
N THR A 109 -8.96 2.15 -6.72
CA THR A 109 -8.72 2.13 -5.27
C THR A 109 -8.77 3.51 -4.62
N ILE A 110 -8.54 4.58 -5.37
CA ILE A 110 -8.52 5.93 -4.80
C ILE A 110 -9.94 6.45 -4.66
N THR A 111 -10.72 6.43 -5.74
CA THR A 111 -12.08 7.03 -5.76
C THR A 111 -13.17 6.06 -6.17
N GLY A 112 -12.84 4.83 -6.56
CA GLY A 112 -13.75 3.94 -7.30
C GLY A 112 -13.65 4.11 -8.83
N GLY A 113 -12.90 5.12 -9.30
CA GLY A 113 -12.63 5.33 -10.72
C GLY A 113 -13.89 5.43 -11.58
N MET A 114 -13.91 4.74 -12.71
CA MET A 114 -15.08 4.68 -13.60
C MET A 114 -16.32 4.06 -12.96
N PHE A 115 -16.16 3.31 -11.87
CA PHE A 115 -17.25 2.64 -11.17
C PHE A 115 -17.86 3.52 -10.08
N SER A 116 -17.34 4.74 -9.87
CA SER A 116 -17.82 5.63 -8.82
C SER A 116 -19.25 6.15 -9.05
N SER A 117 -19.71 6.29 -10.30
CA SER A 117 -21.03 6.86 -10.62
C SER A 117 -22.17 5.86 -10.47
N ASP A 118 -22.06 4.70 -11.12
CA ASP A 118 -23.22 3.83 -11.40
C ASP A 118 -23.11 2.42 -10.79
N SER A 119 -22.01 2.10 -10.08
CA SER A 119 -21.83 0.76 -9.54
C SER A 119 -22.30 0.66 -8.07
N TYR A 120 -23.13 -0.34 -7.80
CA TYR A 120 -23.63 -0.65 -6.44
C TYR A 120 -22.72 -1.61 -5.68
N SER A 121 -21.85 -2.34 -6.39
CA SER A 121 -21.11 -3.48 -5.87
C SER A 121 -19.64 -3.18 -5.56
N THR A 122 -19.19 -1.94 -5.77
CA THR A 122 -17.78 -1.55 -5.62
C THR A 122 -17.62 -0.54 -4.49
N VAL A 123 -16.51 -0.63 -3.77
CA VAL A 123 -16.17 0.31 -2.72
C VAL A 123 -15.52 1.54 -3.36
N GLN A 124 -16.12 2.70 -3.15
CA GLN A 124 -15.60 3.99 -3.62
C GLN A 124 -14.41 4.43 -2.75
N GLY A 125 -13.24 3.86 -3.00
CA GLY A 125 -12.00 4.17 -2.29
C GLY A 125 -11.66 3.14 -1.20
N VAL A 126 -10.42 2.66 -1.20
CA VAL A 126 -9.92 1.67 -0.24
C VAL A 126 -9.64 2.29 1.14
N ASP A 127 -9.50 3.61 1.20
CA ASP A 127 -9.28 4.40 2.42
C ASP A 127 -10.41 4.23 3.43
N LYS A 128 -11.61 3.88 2.95
CA LYS A 128 -12.77 3.57 3.80
C LYS A 128 -12.60 2.26 4.57
N LEU A 129 -11.71 1.37 4.12
CA LEU A 129 -11.48 0.06 4.70
C LEU A 129 -10.18 0.01 5.51
N ILE A 130 -9.10 0.54 4.95
CA ILE A 130 -7.74 0.41 5.47
C ILE A 130 -7.03 1.77 5.31
N PRO A 131 -6.19 2.20 6.26
CA PRO A 131 -5.40 3.42 6.10
C PRO A 131 -4.40 3.29 4.95
N VAL A 132 -4.46 4.20 3.99
CA VAL A 132 -3.53 4.25 2.85
C VAL A 132 -2.41 5.26 3.11
N ASP A 133 -1.17 4.86 2.81
CA ASP A 133 0.01 5.70 2.95
C ASP A 133 0.32 6.48 1.67
N VAL A 134 0.17 5.84 0.50
CA VAL A 134 0.51 6.44 -0.80
C VAL A 134 -0.58 6.16 -1.83
N TYR A 135 -0.92 7.18 -2.61
CA TYR A 135 -1.87 7.10 -3.72
C TYR A 135 -1.15 7.21 -5.06
N LEU A 136 -1.38 6.26 -5.95
CA LEU A 136 -0.79 6.23 -7.29
C LEU A 136 -1.91 6.23 -8.35
N PRO A 137 -2.19 7.38 -8.99
CA PRO A 137 -3.24 7.45 -10.00
C PRO A 137 -2.84 6.80 -11.32
N GLY A 138 -3.73 5.99 -11.90
CA GLY A 138 -3.53 5.32 -13.20
C GLY A 138 -4.69 4.40 -13.57
N CYS A 139 -4.87 4.11 -14.86
CA CYS A 139 -5.95 3.22 -15.35
C CYS A 139 -5.61 2.53 -16.70
N PRO A 140 -4.76 1.49 -16.72
CA PRO A 140 -3.94 1.02 -15.61
C PRO A 140 -2.68 1.89 -15.43
N LEU A 141 -2.02 1.79 -14.28
CA LEU A 141 -0.79 2.55 -14.01
C LEU A 141 0.36 1.96 -14.83
N ASN A 142 1.13 2.80 -15.52
CA ASN A 142 2.31 2.30 -16.23
C ASN A 142 3.32 1.71 -15.22
N PRO A 143 3.94 0.55 -15.50
CA PRO A 143 4.87 -0.09 -14.58
C PRO A 143 6.02 0.81 -14.14
N ARG A 144 6.54 1.66 -15.04
CA ARG A 144 7.62 2.61 -14.73
C ARG A 144 7.24 3.66 -13.66
N GLN A 145 5.95 3.92 -13.46
CA GLN A 145 5.48 4.88 -12.47
C GLN A 145 5.29 4.27 -11.07
N LEU A 146 5.34 2.94 -10.96
CA LEU A 146 5.41 2.24 -9.68
C LEU A 146 6.87 2.16 -9.21
#